data_AF-A0A1F8Q3G8-F1
#
_entry.id   AF-A0A1F8Q3G8-F1
#
_cell.length_a   1.000
_cell.length_b   1.000
_cell.length_c   1.000
_cell.angle_alpha   90.00
_cell.angle_beta   90.00
_cell.angle_gamma   90.00
#
_symmetry.space_group_name_H-M   'P 1'
#
loop_
_entity.id
_entity.type
_entity.pdbx_description
1 polymer ?
#
loop_
_entity_poly.entity_id
_entity_poly.type
_entity_poly.pdbx_seq_one_letter_code
_entity_poly.pdbx_strand_id
1 'polypeptide(L)' 'MRYFKRVDGQGKTTTVEAYSHNAPVPGAVQINKAEYDVFIAALPAIPPDRNLAAELDGLKASLKAKGVID' A
#
# COMPACT_ATOMS: atom_id res chain seq x y z
N MET A 1 -17.35 14.26 3.20
CA MET A 1 -15.98 13.86 3.54
C MET A 1 -15.02 14.95 3.13
N ARG A 2 -14.07 15.28 4.01
CA ARG A 2 -12.98 16.21 3.74
C ARG A 2 -11.71 15.40 3.49
N TYR A 3 -10.91 15.81 2.52
CA TYR A 3 -9.69 15.10 2.14
C TYR A 3 -8.51 15.98 2.47
N PHE A 4 -7.43 15.38 2.94
CA PHE A 4 -6.21 16.08 3.32
C PHE A 4 -5.00 15.34 2.78
N LYS A 5 -3.95 16.07 2.44
CA LYS A 5 -2.62 15.53 2.15
C LYS A 5 -1.60 16.03 3.17
N ARG A 6 -0.63 15.17 3.47
CA ARG A 6 0.60 15.55 4.14
C ARG A 6 1.71 15.62 3.11
N VAL A 7 2.54 16.64 3.24
CA VAL A 7 3.72 16.83 2.40
C VAL A 7 4.97 16.76 3.27
N ASP A 8 6.03 16.16 2.74
CA ASP A 8 7.35 16.17 3.36
C ASP A 8 8.03 17.55 3.21
N GLY A 9 9.19 17.76 3.86
CA GLY A 9 10.01 18.96 3.72
C GLY A 9 10.46 19.28 2.28
N GLN A 10 10.35 18.31 1.36
CA GLN A 10 10.58 18.50 -0.08
C GLN A 10 9.31 18.81 -0.89
N GLY A 11 8.15 18.97 -0.24
CA GLY A 11 6.87 19.26 -0.90
C GLY A 11 6.20 18.05 -1.55
N LYS A 12 6.76 16.84 -1.40
CA LYS A 12 6.18 15.60 -1.94
C LYS A 12 5.05 15.10 -1.04
N THR A 13 3.91 14.76 -1.63
CA THR A 13 2.80 14.10 -0.91
C THR A 13 3.25 12.75 -0.38
N THR A 14 3.20 12.58 0.93
CA THR A 14 3.56 11.33 1.63
C THR A 14 2.33 10.50 1.93
N THR A 15 1.25 11.17 2.36
CA THR A 15 0.02 10.52 2.82
C THR A 15 -1.19 11.33 2.42
N VAL A 16 -2.29 10.66 2.08
CA VAL A 16 -3.62 11.25 1.93
C VAL A 16 -4.60 10.61 2.91
N GLU A 17 -5.48 11.43 3.50
CA GLU A 17 -6.40 11.02 4.56
C GLU A 17 -7.80 11.56 4.28
N ALA A 18 -8.83 10.76 4.56
CA ALA A 18 -10.23 11.14 4.40
C ALA A 18 -10.93 11.17 5.77
N TYR A 19 -11.48 12.33 6.13
CA TYR A 19 -12.15 12.56 7.41
C TYR A 19 -13.63 12.88 7.21
N SER A 20 -14.48 12.22 8.01
CA SER A 20 -15.92 12.49 8.05
C SER A 20 -16.29 13.60 9.04
N HIS A 21 -15.38 13.96 9.94
CA HIS A 21 -15.59 14.97 10.98
C HIS A 21 -15.00 16.33 10.56
N ASN A 22 -15.44 17.42 11.22
CA ASN A 22 -15.12 18.79 10.82
C ASN A 22 -13.90 19.41 11.54
N ALA A 23 -13.10 18.60 12.24
CA ALA A 23 -11.96 19.11 13.00
C ALA A 23 -10.84 19.57 12.05
N PRO A 24 -10.08 20.60 12.42
CA PRO A 24 -8.85 20.95 11.73
C PRO A 24 -7.81 19.83 11.91
N VAL A 25 -7.10 19.50 10.82
CA VAL A 25 -6.00 18.52 10.82
C VAL A 25 -4.67 19.30 10.77
N PRO A 26 -4.00 19.54 11.90
CA PRO A 26 -2.77 20.33 11.93
C PRO A 26 -1.67 19.66 11.10
N GLY A 27 -0.97 20.46 10.30
CA GLY A 27 0.12 19.99 9.43
C GLY A 27 -0.35 19.28 8.15
N ALA A 28 -1.65 19.26 7.86
CA ALA A 28 -2.18 18.71 6.62
C ALA A 28 -2.83 19.80 5.75
N VAL A 29 -2.67 19.68 4.44
CA VAL A 29 -3.25 20.57 3.44
C VAL A 29 -4.56 19.96 2.97
N GLN A 30 -5.66 20.70 3.05
CA GLN A 30 -6.94 20.23 2.54
C GLN A 30 -6.88 20.11 1.01
N ILE A 31 -7.32 18.96 0.48
CA ILE A 31 -7.39 18.67 -0.95
C ILE A 31 -8.83 18.35 -1.35
N ASN A 32 -9.09 18.28 -2.65
CA ASN A 32 -10.36 17.81 -3.18
C ASN A 32 -10.35 16.28 -3.33
N LYS A 33 -11.54 15.71 -3.59
CA LYS A 33 -11.70 14.26 -3.83
C LYS A 33 -10.87 13.77 -5.02
N ALA A 34 -10.75 14.58 -6.08
CA ALA A 34 -10.02 14.19 -7.28
C ALA A 34 -8.52 13.98 -7.02
N GLU A 35 -7.86 14.87 -6.27
CA GLU A 35 -6.46 14.69 -5.85
C GLU A 35 -6.28 13.44 -4.98
N TYR A 36 -7.23 13.18 -4.08
CA TYR A 36 -7.23 11.97 -3.25
C TYR A 36 -7.30 10.71 -4.13
N ASP A 37 -8.29 10.63 -5.03
CA ASP A 37 -8.47 9.48 -5.93
C ASP A 37 -7.25 9.27 -6.85
N VAL A 38 -6.64 10.35 -7.36
CA VAL A 38 -5.41 10.27 -8.17
C VAL A 38 -4.26 9.68 -7.36
N PHE A 39 -4.06 10.12 -6.11
CA PHE A 39 -3.01 9.56 -5.26
C PHE A 39 -3.25 8.08 -4.96
N ILE A 40 -4.49 7.70 -4.61
CA ILE A 40 -4.85 6.30 -4.34
C ILE A 40 -4.66 5.43 -5.59
N ALA A 41 -5.07 5.92 -6.76
CA ALA A 41 -4.88 5.19 -8.03
C ALA A 41 -3.41 5.06 -8.45
N ALA A 42 -2.54 5.98 -8.00
CA ALA A 42 -1.11 5.94 -8.25
C ALA A 42 -0.34 5.03 -7.27
N LEU A 43 -0.99 4.51 -6.21
CA LEU A 43 -0.34 3.57 -5.31
C LEU A 43 0.00 2.28 -6.06
N PRO A 44 1.20 1.71 -5.84
CA PRO A 44 1.55 0.44 -6.44
C PRO A 44 0.55 -0.62 -5.99
N ALA A 45 0.08 -1.43 -6.95
CA ALA A 45 -0.77 -2.57 -6.63
C ALA A 45 -0.03 -3.46 -5.62
N ILE A 46 -0.72 -3.83 -4.54
CA ILE A 46 -0.20 -4.84 -3.62
C ILE A 46 -0.04 -6.12 -4.45
N PRO A 47 1.15 -6.75 -4.48
CA PRO A 47 1.29 -8.02 -5.17
C PRO A 47 0.26 -8.99 -4.62
N PRO A 48 -0.33 -9.85 -5.46
CA PRO A 48 -1.31 -10.82 -5.01
C PRO A 48 -0.75 -11.63 -3.84
N ASP A 49 -1.61 -11.95 -2.89
CA ASP A 49 -1.25 -12.74 -1.71
C ASP A 49 -0.51 -13.99 -2.17
N ARG A 50 0.78 -14.09 -1.80
CA ARG A 50 1.61 -15.21 -2.19
C ARG A 50 1.00 -16.46 -1.56
N ASN A 51 0.66 -17.44 -2.38
CA ASN A 51 0.24 -18.73 -1.85
C ASN A 51 1.48 -19.46 -1.30
N LEU A 52 1.89 -19.08 -0.10
CA LEU A 52 3.08 -19.57 0.57
C LEU A 52 3.05 -21.09 0.72
N ALA A 53 1.85 -21.69 0.84
CA ALA A 53 1.68 -23.14 0.91
C ALA A 53 2.03 -23.82 -0.42
N ALA A 54 1.54 -23.30 -1.55
CA ALA A 54 1.87 -23.82 -2.87
C ALA A 54 3.37 -23.62 -3.21
N GLU A 55 3.94 -22.48 -2.82
CA GLU A 55 5.37 -22.21 -3.01
C GLU A 55 6.25 -23.13 -2.16
N LEU A 56 5.86 -23.40 -0.91
CA LEU A 56 6.52 -24.37 -0.03
C LEU A 56 6.44 -25.79 -0.60
N ASP A 57 5.29 -26.19 -1.15
CA ASP A 57 5.11 -27.51 -1.75
C ASP A 57 6.01 -27.69 -2.98
N GLY A 58 6.04 -26.69 -3.87
CA GLY A 58 6.94 -26.68 -5.03
C GLY A 58 8.42 -26.69 -4.63
N LEU A 59 8.80 -25.96 -3.58
CA LEU A 59 10.16 -25.96 -3.06
C LEU A 59 10.55 -27.32 -2.49
N LYS A 60 9.65 -27.95 -1.70
CA LYS A 60 9.86 -29.30 -1.16
C LYS A 60 9.99 -30.33 -2.29
N ALA A 61 9.13 -30.28 -3.30
CA ALA A 61 9.22 -31.16 -4.45
C ALA A 61 10.56 -31.00 -5.19
N SER A 62 11.03 -29.76 -5.38
CA SER A 62 12.33 -29.49 -6.01
C SER A 62 13.50 -30.00 -5.16
N LEU A 63 13.46 -29.82 -3.85
CA LEU A 63 14.49 -30.30 -2.93
C LEU A 63 14.52 -31.83 -2.86
N LYS A 64 13.35 -32.49 -2.88
CA LYS A 64 13.23 -33.94 -2.94
C LYS A 64 13.77 -34.51 -4.26
N ALA A 65 13.43 -33.87 -5.39
CA ALA A 65 13.97 -34.24 -6.70
C ALA A 65 15.49 -34.06 -6.80
N LYS A 66 16.07 -33.12 -6.03
CA LYS A 66 17.51 -32.91 -5.91
C LYS A 66 18.18 -33.78 -4.85
N GLY A 67 17.44 -34.62 -4.12
CA GLY A 67 17.96 -35.48 -3.07
C GLY A 67 18.47 -34.73 -1.83
N VAL A 68 18.05 -33.47 -1.66
CA VAL A 68 18.45 -32.63 -0.51
C VAL A 68 17.60 -32.95 0.72
N ILE A 69 16.37 -33.39 0.51
CA ILE A 69 15.42 -33.81 1.54
C ILE A 69 14.74 -35.12 1.11
N ASP A 70 14.23 -35.89 2.07
CA ASP A 70 13.51 -37.15 1.86
C ASP A 70 12.01 -36.95 1.54
#